data_AF-A0A968A719-F1
#
_entry.id   AF-A0A968A719-F1
#
_cell.length_a   1.000
_cell.length_b   1.000
_cell.length_c   1.000
_cell.angle_alpha   90.00
_cell.angle_beta   90.00
_cell.angle_gamma   90.00
#
_symmetry.space_group_name_H-M   'P 1'
#
loop_
_entity.id
_entity.type
_entity.pdbx_description
1 polymer ?
#
loop_
_entity_poly.entity_id
_entity_poly.type
_entity_poly.pdbx_seq_one_letter_code
_entity_poly.pdbx_strand_id
1 'polypeptide(L)'
;MAVKQKTFYLRIATIAGLLLLVSSLHYLTTTQQVGAHDVYRRLYYVPIVLGGVWFALRGGIVTSVLASLLYVPHVLFHWQHHPEIALEQYLEIILYNVIGCLTGFLAQREQQQKLRYQKTAENLEESYRKLRDQADQIIEIEEQLRRADRLSALGELSAGMAHEIRNPLGSIKGTAEILRDGVGQEDPKREFADILIKEVDRLNR
;
A
#
# COMPACT_ATOMS: atom_id res chain seq x y z
N MET A 1 5.10 23.02 14.21
CA MET A 1 4.56 22.66 15.55
C MET A 1 3.53 23.68 16.06
N ALA A 2 3.83 24.99 15.97
CA ALA A 2 2.95 26.08 16.42
C ALA A 2 1.53 26.09 15.82
N VAL A 3 1.35 25.71 14.54
CA VAL A 3 0.02 25.70 13.88
C VAL A 3 -0.92 24.66 14.48
N LYS A 4 -0.45 23.41 14.70
CA LYS A 4 -1.27 22.35 15.32
C LYS A 4 -1.70 22.72 16.75
N GLN A 5 -0.81 23.36 17.49
CA GLN A 5 -1.08 23.82 18.85
C GLN A 5 -2.09 24.97 18.87
N LYS A 6 -2.00 25.94 17.94
CA LYS A 6 -2.99 27.01 17.78
C LYS A 6 -4.38 26.45 17.45
N THR A 7 -4.48 25.50 16.51
CA THR A 7 -5.75 24.86 16.15
C THR A 7 -6.35 24.08 17.33
N PHE A 8 -5.52 23.42 18.13
CA PHE A 8 -5.97 22.69 19.32
C PHE A 8 -6.65 23.62 20.33
N TYR A 9 -6.00 24.73 20.71
CA TYR A 9 -6.58 25.69 21.66
C TYR A 9 -7.82 26.38 21.09
N LEU A 10 -7.83 26.70 19.79
CA LEU A 10 -9.00 27.30 19.14
C LEU A 10 -10.22 26.37 19.23
N ARG A 11 -10.05 25.07 18.96
CA ARG A 11 -11.12 24.07 19.07
C ARG A 11 -11.66 23.95 20.49
N ILE A 12 -10.78 23.94 21.50
CA ILE A 12 -11.19 23.93 22.92
C ILE A 12 -11.98 25.20 23.24
N ALA A 13 -11.47 26.36 22.84
CA ALA A 13 -12.13 27.65 23.06
C ALA A 13 -13.51 27.70 22.39
N THR A 14 -13.66 27.13 21.19
CA THR A 14 -14.96 27.01 20.51
C THR A 14 -15.94 26.14 21.30
N ILE A 15 -15.52 24.95 21.76
CA ILE A 15 -16.41 24.07 22.55
C ILE A 15 -16.81 24.74 23.86
N ALA A 16 -15.84 25.33 24.58
CA ALA A 16 -16.10 26.02 25.85
C ALA A 16 -17.03 27.22 25.65
N GLY A 17 -16.81 28.03 24.62
CA GLY A 17 -17.67 29.15 24.27
C GLY A 17 -19.09 28.72 23.93
N LEU A 18 -19.27 27.62 23.18
CA LEU A 18 -20.58 27.07 22.88
C LEU A 18 -21.29 26.55 24.13
N LEU A 19 -20.59 25.80 25.00
CA LEU A 19 -21.17 25.33 26.27
C LEU A 19 -21.64 26.49 27.14
N LEU A 20 -20.79 27.53 27.29
CA LEU A 20 -21.15 28.71 28.07
C LEU A 20 -22.33 29.46 27.45
N LEU A 21 -22.32 29.69 26.13
CA LEU A 21 -23.41 30.37 25.43
C LEU A 21 -24.74 29.63 25.59
N VAL A 22 -24.76 28.32 25.34
CA VAL A 22 -25.97 27.51 25.46
C VAL A 22 -26.44 27.46 26.92
N SER A 23 -25.52 27.34 27.88
CA SER A 23 -25.86 27.39 29.31
C SER A 23 -26.47 28.73 29.70
N SER A 24 -25.88 29.86 29.27
CA SER A 24 -26.41 31.19 29.56
C SER A 24 -27.81 31.39 28.96
N LEU A 25 -28.01 31.02 27.69
CA LEU A 25 -29.33 31.10 27.04
C LEU A 25 -30.37 30.26 27.78
N HIS A 26 -29.97 29.07 28.25
CA HIS A 26 -30.86 28.18 28.96
C HIS A 26 -31.30 28.74 30.33
N TYR A 27 -30.36 29.27 31.12
CA TYR A 27 -30.67 29.86 32.43
C TYR A 27 -31.44 31.19 32.34
N LEU A 28 -31.31 31.93 31.23
CA LEU A 28 -32.04 33.18 31.00
C LEU A 28 -33.48 32.96 30.52
N THR A 29 -33.83 31.75 30.11
CA THR A 29 -35.15 31.44 29.56
C THR A 29 -36.11 31.01 30.66
N THR A 30 -37.13 31.81 30.91
CA THR A 30 -38.18 31.51 31.89
C THR A 30 -39.01 30.29 31.48
N THR A 31 -39.46 29.50 32.46
CA THR A 31 -40.27 28.28 32.30
C THR A 31 -41.62 28.48 31.60
N GLN A 32 -42.06 29.73 31.40
CA GLN A 32 -43.28 30.05 30.66
C GLN A 32 -43.13 29.91 29.13
N GLN A 33 -41.90 29.90 28.60
CA GLN A 33 -41.63 29.69 27.16
C GLN A 33 -41.09 28.27 26.89
N VAL A 34 -41.97 27.28 27.03
CA VAL A 34 -41.64 25.84 26.91
C VAL A 34 -40.90 25.51 25.60
N GLY A 35 -41.33 26.09 24.47
CA GLY A 35 -40.70 25.84 23.17
C GLY A 35 -39.24 26.33 23.07
N ALA A 36 -38.93 27.49 23.65
CA ALA A 36 -37.56 28.02 23.64
C ALA A 36 -36.64 27.17 24.53
N HIS A 37 -37.14 26.75 25.70
CA HIS A 37 -36.43 25.87 26.62
C HIS A 37 -36.01 24.55 25.95
N ASP A 38 -36.89 23.91 25.17
CA ASP A 38 -36.59 22.68 24.45
C ASP A 38 -35.56 22.85 23.34
N VAL A 39 -35.60 23.97 22.62
CA VAL A 39 -34.60 24.27 21.60
C VAL A 39 -33.22 24.40 22.24
N TYR A 40 -33.10 25.15 23.35
CA TYR A 40 -31.82 25.34 24.03
C TYR A 40 -31.28 24.04 24.63
N ARG A 41 -32.15 23.16 25.13
CA ARG A 41 -31.78 21.82 25.58
C ARG A 41 -31.12 21.02 24.44
N ARG A 42 -31.68 21.06 23.23
CA ARG A 42 -31.10 20.38 22.06
C ARG A 42 -29.79 21.01 21.57
N LEU A 43 -29.55 22.30 21.84
CA LEU A 43 -28.30 22.95 21.42
C LEU A 43 -27.06 22.38 22.11
N TYR A 44 -27.18 21.75 23.29
CA TYR A 44 -26.06 21.08 23.94
C TYR A 44 -25.47 19.92 23.11
N TYR A 45 -26.23 19.32 22.19
CA TYR A 45 -25.70 18.30 21.29
C TYR A 45 -24.57 18.81 20.40
N VAL A 46 -24.59 20.09 20.01
CA VAL A 46 -23.60 20.67 19.11
C VAL A 46 -22.18 20.60 19.71
N PRO A 47 -21.90 21.19 20.89
CA PRO A 47 -20.57 21.08 21.49
C PRO A 47 -20.18 19.63 21.80
N ILE A 48 -21.13 18.77 22.21
CA ILE A 48 -20.87 17.35 22.49
C ILE A 48 -20.36 16.61 21.25
N VAL A 49 -21.09 16.74 20.13
CA VAL A 49 -20.71 16.13 18.85
C VAL A 49 -19.37 16.68 18.38
N LEU A 50 -19.13 17.99 18.50
CA LEU A 50 -17.84 18.60 18.15
C LEU A 50 -16.69 18.07 19.01
N GLY A 51 -16.92 17.89 20.32
CA GLY A 51 -15.97 17.26 21.24
C GLY A 51 -15.61 15.84 20.80
N GLY A 52 -16.62 15.03 20.47
CA GLY A 52 -16.46 13.68 19.94
C GLY A 52 -15.70 13.64 18.62
N VAL A 53 -16.04 14.49 17.66
CA VAL A 53 -15.42 14.51 16.33
C VAL A 53 -13.97 15.01 16.38
N TRP A 54 -13.69 16.08 17.14
CA TRP A 54 -12.36 16.68 17.16
C TRP A 54 -11.35 15.99 18.07
N PHE A 55 -11.81 15.41 19.18
CA PHE A 55 -10.94 14.79 20.18
C PHE A 55 -11.33 13.34 20.50
N ALA A 56 -12.07 12.70 19.59
CA ALA A 56 -12.47 11.30 19.65
C ALA A 56 -13.19 10.97 20.97
N LEU A 57 -13.00 9.75 21.48
CA LEU A 57 -13.71 9.25 22.65
C LEU A 57 -13.50 10.12 23.90
N ARG A 58 -12.27 10.62 24.10
CA ARG A 58 -11.95 11.47 25.26
C ARG A 58 -12.70 12.80 25.20
N GLY A 59 -12.75 13.44 24.03
CA GLY A 59 -13.48 14.68 23.85
C GLY A 59 -14.97 14.54 24.02
N GLY A 60 -15.55 13.51 23.41
CA GLY A 60 -16.98 13.23 23.49
C GLY A 60 -17.43 13.02 24.94
N ILE A 61 -16.72 12.19 25.70
CA ILE A 61 -17.01 11.92 27.12
C ILE A 61 -16.84 13.18 27.97
N VAL A 62 -15.71 13.88 27.85
CA VAL A 62 -15.45 15.07 28.67
C VAL A 62 -16.51 16.15 28.39
N THR A 63 -16.85 16.37 27.12
CA THR A 63 -17.81 17.41 26.74
C THR A 63 -19.24 17.05 27.15
N SER A 64 -19.65 15.77 27.03
CA SER A 64 -20.98 15.34 27.48
C SER A 64 -21.14 15.41 29.00
N VAL A 65 -20.13 14.99 29.76
CA VAL A 65 -20.16 15.07 31.22
C VAL A 65 -20.20 16.53 31.68
N LEU A 66 -19.39 17.41 31.07
CA LEU A 66 -19.44 18.84 31.39
C LEU A 66 -20.80 19.47 31.05
N ALA A 67 -21.39 19.13 29.90
CA ALA A 67 -22.73 19.57 29.54
C ALA A 67 -23.77 19.09 30.57
N SER A 68 -23.72 17.83 30.98
CA SER A 68 -24.59 17.27 32.03
C SER A 68 -24.42 18.02 33.36
N LEU A 69 -23.19 18.29 33.78
CA LEU A 69 -22.92 19.01 35.04
C LEU A 69 -23.43 20.45 35.03
N LEU A 70 -23.38 21.14 33.88
CA LEU A 70 -23.94 22.48 33.72
C LEU A 70 -25.47 22.49 33.71
N TYR A 71 -26.07 21.43 33.18
CA TYR A 71 -27.52 21.27 33.05
C TYR A 71 -28.22 20.87 34.36
N VAL A 72 -27.63 19.96 35.15
CA VAL A 72 -28.24 19.39 36.36
C VAL A 72 -28.72 20.44 37.38
N PRO A 73 -27.94 21.48 37.75
CA PRO A 73 -28.41 22.47 38.72
C PRO A 73 -29.66 23.20 38.24
N HIS A 74 -29.79 23.47 36.94
CA HIS A 74 -30.98 24.13 36.39
C HIS A 74 -32.24 23.28 36.60
N VAL A 75 -32.16 21.97 36.31
CA VAL A 75 -33.25 21.01 36.51
C VAL A 75 -33.65 20.96 37.99
N LEU A 76 -32.67 20.87 38.90
CA LEU A 76 -32.95 20.79 40.34
C LEU A 76 -33.61 22.06 40.89
N PHE A 77 -33.13 23.25 40.52
CA PHE A 77 -33.65 24.50 41.08
C PHE A 77 -35.00 24.94 40.49
N HIS A 78 -35.26 24.67 39.20
CA HIS A 78 -36.46 25.20 38.53
C HIS A 78 -37.61 24.19 38.41
N TRP A 79 -37.33 22.88 38.44
CA TRP A 79 -38.30 21.85 38.07
C TRP A 79 -38.68 20.88 39.19
N GLN A 80 -38.26 21.14 40.44
CA GLN A 80 -38.57 20.29 41.60
C GLN A 80 -40.08 20.13 41.88
N HIS A 81 -40.93 21.01 41.32
CA HIS A 81 -42.38 21.06 41.60
C HIS A 81 -43.25 20.50 40.44
N HIS A 82 -42.67 20.07 39.32
CA HIS A 82 -43.40 19.54 38.15
C HIS A 82 -42.97 18.10 37.81
N PRO A 83 -43.55 17.08 38.49
CA PRO A 83 -43.10 15.69 38.40
C PRO A 83 -43.28 15.06 37.00
N GLU A 84 -44.21 15.56 36.19
CA GLU A 84 -44.47 14.99 34.85
C GLU A 84 -43.39 15.30 33.82
N ILE A 85 -42.68 16.41 33.99
CA ILE A 85 -41.64 16.85 33.02
C ILE A 85 -40.25 16.39 33.48
N ALA A 86 -40.08 16.11 34.79
CA ALA A 86 -38.85 15.62 35.40
C ALA A 86 -38.18 14.47 34.62
N LEU A 87 -38.98 13.50 34.14
CA LEU A 87 -38.47 12.34 33.40
C LEU A 87 -37.75 12.74 32.12
N GLU A 88 -38.29 13.70 31.36
CA GLU A 88 -37.68 14.14 30.10
C GLU A 88 -36.31 14.79 30.32
N GLN A 89 -36.13 15.58 31.38
CA GLN A 89 -34.85 16.21 31.67
C GLN A 89 -33.79 15.19 32.12
N TYR A 90 -34.17 14.17 32.90
CA TYR A 90 -33.24 13.09 33.25
C TYR A 90 -32.86 12.24 32.04
N LEU A 91 -33.82 11.94 31.15
CA LEU A 91 -33.54 11.23 29.89
C LEU A 91 -32.58 12.01 28.99
N GLU A 92 -32.68 13.34 28.96
CA GLU A 92 -31.78 14.19 28.19
C GLU A 92 -30.32 14.10 28.68
N ILE A 93 -30.11 14.08 29.99
CA ILE A 93 -28.77 13.91 30.58
C ILE A 93 -28.16 12.57 30.16
N ILE A 94 -28.97 11.50 30.18
CA ILE A 94 -28.54 10.19 29.70
C ILE A 94 -28.17 10.28 28.21
N LEU A 95 -29.02 10.93 27.40
CA LEU A 95 -28.83 11.07 25.97
C LEU A 95 -27.57 11.87 25.62
N TYR A 96 -27.22 12.93 26.37
CA TYR A 96 -25.96 13.65 26.21
C TYR A 96 -24.75 12.73 26.33
N ASN A 97 -24.72 11.88 27.36
CA ASN A 97 -23.61 10.95 27.59
C ASN A 97 -23.57 9.83 26.56
N VAL A 98 -24.72 9.31 26.16
CA VAL A 98 -24.83 8.33 25.07
C VAL A 98 -24.29 8.91 23.76
N ILE A 99 -24.68 10.13 23.40
CA ILE A 99 -24.22 10.78 22.16
C ILE A 99 -22.73 11.12 22.24
N GLY A 100 -22.24 11.63 23.38
CA GLY A 100 -20.81 11.90 23.57
C GLY A 100 -19.96 10.63 23.41
N CYS A 101 -20.41 9.52 24.01
CA CYS A 101 -19.76 8.23 23.86
C CYS A 101 -19.83 7.71 22.42
N LEU A 102 -21.02 7.69 21.81
CA LEU A 102 -21.25 7.18 20.45
C LEU A 102 -20.44 7.96 19.41
N THR A 103 -20.55 9.29 19.41
CA THR A 103 -19.83 10.15 18.45
C THR A 103 -18.33 10.07 18.65
N GLY A 104 -17.86 10.06 19.90
CA GLY A 104 -16.44 9.88 20.21
C GLY A 104 -15.91 8.51 19.79
N PHE A 105 -16.67 7.43 19.99
CA PHE A 105 -16.32 6.08 19.55
C PHE A 105 -16.28 5.97 18.02
N LEU A 106 -17.28 6.52 17.32
CA LEU A 106 -17.32 6.54 15.86
C LEU A 106 -16.13 7.33 15.29
N ALA A 107 -15.84 8.50 15.84
CA ALA A 107 -14.68 9.31 15.43
C ALA A 107 -13.35 8.58 15.69
N GLN A 108 -13.20 7.93 16.85
CA GLN A 108 -12.04 7.10 17.17
C GLN A 108 -11.85 5.97 16.14
N ARG A 109 -12.94 5.27 15.81
CA ARG A 109 -12.93 4.16 14.84
C ARG A 109 -12.58 4.64 13.44
N GLU A 110 -13.14 5.78 13.01
CA GLU A 110 -12.85 6.38 11.71
C GLU A 110 -11.37 6.75 11.58
N GLN A 111 -10.79 7.41 12.61
CA GLN A 111 -9.38 7.78 12.63
C GLN A 111 -8.46 6.55 12.56
N GLN A 112 -8.77 5.51 13.34
CA GLN A 112 -8.02 4.25 13.28
C GLN A 112 -8.13 3.57 11.92
N GLN A 113 -9.30 3.64 11.28
CA GLN A 113 -9.51 3.06 9.95
C GLN A 113 -8.71 3.81 8.87
N LYS A 114 -8.64 5.14 8.91
CA LYS A 114 -7.80 5.94 7.99
C LYS A 114 -6.32 5.58 8.10
N LEU A 115 -5.80 5.44 9.32
CA LEU A 115 -4.43 5.00 9.57
C LEU A 115 -4.16 3.60 9.00
N ARG A 116 -5.10 2.67 9.17
CA ARG A 116 -4.99 1.32 8.59
C ARG A 116 -4.99 1.35 7.07
N TYR A 117 -5.86 2.14 6.45
CA TYR A 117 -5.89 2.27 4.99
C TYR A 117 -4.57 2.83 4.44
N GLN A 118 -3.99 3.83 5.09
CA GLN A 118 -2.68 4.36 4.69
C GLN A 118 -1.60 3.28 4.76
N LYS A 119 -1.52 2.55 5.88
CA LYS A 119 -0.54 1.47 6.04
C LYS A 119 -0.76 0.31 5.04
N THR A 120 -2.00 -0.05 4.77
CA THR A 120 -2.32 -1.07 3.76
C THR A 120 -1.94 -0.60 2.36
N ALA A 121 -2.18 0.67 2.02
CA ALA A 121 -1.79 1.24 0.73
C ALA A 121 -0.25 1.23 0.56
N GLU A 122 0.49 1.64 1.59
CA GLU A 122 1.97 1.59 1.61
C GLU A 122 2.49 0.15 1.42
N ASN A 123 1.96 -0.81 2.19
CA ASN A 123 2.36 -2.22 2.05
C ASN A 123 2.04 -2.80 0.66
N LEU A 124 0.91 -2.37 0.08
CA LEU A 124 0.48 -2.81 -1.24
C LEU A 124 1.42 -2.26 -2.32
N GLU A 125 1.81 -0.98 -2.23
CA GLU A 125 2.79 -0.37 -3.12
C GLU A 125 4.15 -1.09 -3.04
N GLU A 126 4.62 -1.40 -1.83
CA GLU A 126 5.86 -2.16 -1.65
C GLU A 126 5.78 -3.57 -2.28
N SER A 127 4.65 -4.24 -2.12
CA SER A 127 4.42 -5.58 -2.69
C SER A 127 4.38 -5.54 -4.22
N TYR A 128 3.71 -4.54 -4.82
CA TYR A 128 3.71 -4.35 -6.27
C TYR A 128 5.11 -4.07 -6.81
N ARG A 129 5.92 -3.27 -6.10
CA ARG A 129 7.30 -3.03 -6.49
C ARG A 129 8.11 -4.33 -6.53
N LYS A 130 8.03 -5.15 -5.47
CA LYS A 130 8.71 -6.46 -5.42
C LYS A 130 8.28 -7.38 -6.55
N LEU A 131 6.96 -7.47 -6.83
CA LEU A 131 6.44 -8.28 -7.93
C LEU A 131 6.95 -7.80 -9.28
N ARG A 132 7.05 -6.48 -9.48
CA ARG A 132 7.60 -5.91 -10.71
C ARG A 132 9.07 -6.24 -10.87
N ASP A 133 9.87 -6.04 -9.82
CA ASP A 133 11.30 -6.37 -9.83
C ASP A 133 11.52 -7.87 -10.12
N GLN A 134 10.70 -8.74 -9.55
CA GLN A 134 10.74 -10.18 -9.84
C GLN A 134 10.34 -10.50 -11.28
N ALA A 135 9.35 -9.82 -11.85
CA ALA A 135 8.95 -10.00 -13.24
C ALA A 135 10.07 -9.56 -14.20
N ASP A 136 10.73 -8.43 -13.91
CA ASP A 136 11.85 -7.94 -14.71
C ASP A 136 13.04 -8.93 -14.66
N GLN A 137 13.34 -9.51 -13.49
CA GLN A 137 14.35 -10.57 -13.35
C GLN A 137 14.01 -11.83 -14.15
N ILE A 138 12.75 -12.26 -14.16
CA ILE A 138 12.32 -13.42 -14.95
C ILE A 138 12.55 -13.17 -16.44
N ILE A 139 12.22 -11.98 -16.94
CA ILE A 139 12.45 -11.60 -18.34
C ILE A 139 13.94 -11.66 -18.68
N GLU A 140 14.81 -11.13 -17.82
CA GLU A 140 16.26 -11.17 -18.02
C GLU A 140 16.80 -12.61 -18.06
N ILE A 141 16.36 -13.46 -17.13
CA ILE A 141 16.75 -14.88 -17.09
C ILE A 141 16.26 -15.62 -18.35
N GLU A 142 15.04 -15.34 -18.82
CA GLU A 142 14.51 -15.95 -20.04
C GLU A 142 15.35 -15.58 -21.27
N GLU A 143 15.77 -14.31 -21.39
CA GLU A 143 16.66 -13.89 -22.46
C GLU A 143 18.03 -14.59 -22.40
N GLN A 144 18.60 -14.72 -21.20
CA GLN A 144 19.86 -15.42 -21.00
C GLN A 144 19.76 -16.90 -21.38
N LEU A 145 18.67 -17.57 -20.98
CA LEU A 145 18.40 -18.96 -21.36
C LEU A 145 18.27 -19.11 -22.88
N ARG A 146 17.48 -18.26 -23.55
CA ARG A 146 17.37 -18.30 -25.03
C ARG A 146 18.70 -18.12 -25.73
N ARG A 147 19.61 -17.28 -25.19
CA ARG A 147 20.97 -17.10 -25.75
C ARG A 147 21.82 -18.35 -25.53
N ALA A 148 21.77 -18.94 -24.34
CA ALA A 148 22.48 -20.17 -24.02
C ALA A 148 22.04 -21.33 -24.93
N ASP A 149 20.73 -21.51 -25.12
CA ASP A 149 20.18 -22.55 -26.01
C ASP A 149 20.67 -22.39 -27.45
N ARG A 150 20.68 -21.16 -27.97
CA ARG A 150 21.21 -20.87 -29.32
C ARG A 150 22.69 -21.20 -29.46
N LEU A 151 23.49 -20.85 -28.46
CA LEU A 151 24.93 -21.15 -28.45
C LEU A 151 25.17 -22.65 -28.34
N SER A 152 24.39 -23.37 -27.54
CA SER A 152 24.47 -24.83 -27.42
C SER A 152 24.13 -25.50 -28.75
N ALA A 153 23.01 -25.13 -29.37
CA ALA A 153 22.61 -25.65 -30.69
C ALA A 153 23.67 -25.36 -31.76
N LEU A 154 24.23 -24.14 -31.77
CA LEU A 154 25.32 -23.78 -32.68
C LEU A 154 26.58 -24.62 -32.43
N GLY A 155 26.93 -24.88 -31.17
CA GLY A 155 28.06 -25.71 -30.79
C GLY A 155 27.90 -27.16 -31.26
N GLU A 156 26.72 -27.75 -31.07
CA GLU A 156 26.39 -29.10 -31.50
C GLU A 156 26.43 -29.22 -33.04
N LEU A 157 25.82 -28.27 -33.75
CA LEU A 157 25.87 -28.22 -35.21
C LEU A 157 27.29 -28.02 -35.73
N SER A 158 28.09 -27.15 -35.10
CA SER A 158 29.48 -26.91 -35.52
C SER A 158 30.35 -28.16 -35.33
N ALA A 159 30.17 -28.88 -34.21
CA ALA A 159 30.87 -30.14 -33.96
C ALA A 159 30.45 -31.24 -34.95
N GLY A 160 29.14 -31.34 -35.22
CA GLY A 160 28.60 -32.24 -36.25
C GLY A 160 29.17 -31.93 -37.64
N MET A 161 29.14 -30.66 -38.06
CA MET A 161 29.72 -30.22 -39.33
C MET A 161 31.23 -30.47 -39.41
N ALA A 162 31.98 -30.21 -38.33
CA ALA A 162 33.42 -30.51 -38.29
C ALA A 162 33.70 -32.00 -38.48
N HIS A 163 32.86 -32.87 -37.89
CA HIS A 163 32.95 -34.31 -38.09
C HIS A 163 32.61 -34.71 -39.54
N GLU A 164 31.55 -34.15 -40.11
CA GLU A 164 31.14 -34.40 -41.50
C GLU A 164 32.13 -33.86 -42.53
N ILE A 165 32.88 -32.79 -42.24
CA ILE A 165 33.97 -32.26 -43.09
C ILE A 165 35.22 -33.14 -42.97
N ARG A 166 35.52 -33.66 -41.78
CA ARG A 166 36.66 -34.58 -41.56
C ARG A 166 36.57 -35.86 -42.38
N ASN A 167 35.36 -36.39 -42.55
CA ASN A 167 35.12 -37.62 -43.30
C ASN A 167 35.60 -37.56 -44.77
N PRO A 168 35.14 -36.62 -45.62
CA PRO A 168 35.60 -36.50 -47.01
C PRO A 168 37.07 -36.08 -47.09
N LEU A 169 37.56 -35.23 -46.18
CA LEU A 169 38.99 -34.90 -46.11
C LEU A 169 39.83 -36.17 -45.88
N GLY A 170 39.43 -37.04 -44.96
CA GLY A 170 40.06 -38.34 -44.74
C GLY A 170 40.10 -39.20 -46.02
N SER A 171 38.99 -39.28 -46.75
CA SER A 171 38.91 -40.01 -48.03
C SER A 171 39.81 -39.40 -49.12
N ILE A 172 39.89 -38.06 -49.21
CA ILE A 172 40.76 -37.35 -50.16
C ILE A 172 42.23 -37.61 -49.82
N LYS A 173 42.60 -37.52 -48.54
CA LYS A 173 43.96 -37.83 -48.08
C LYS A 173 44.36 -39.26 -48.39
N GLY A 174 43.51 -40.24 -48.04
CA GLY A 174 43.79 -41.65 -48.33
C GLY A 174 43.99 -41.92 -49.83
N THR A 175 43.19 -41.26 -50.68
CA THR A 175 43.34 -41.37 -52.14
C THR A 175 44.65 -40.73 -52.64
N ALA A 176 45.03 -39.57 -52.09
CA ALA A 176 46.28 -38.90 -52.43
C ALA A 176 47.52 -39.68 -51.96
N GLU A 177 47.45 -40.34 -50.79
CA GLU A 177 48.50 -41.23 -50.28
C GLU A 177 48.70 -42.44 -51.20
N ILE A 178 47.60 -43.09 -51.62
CA ILE A 178 47.66 -44.19 -52.61
C ILE A 178 48.29 -43.72 -53.93
N LEU A 179 47.91 -42.53 -54.41
CA LEU A 179 48.45 -41.97 -55.65
C LEU A 179 49.96 -41.69 -55.54
N ARG A 180 50.41 -41.12 -54.41
CA ARG A 180 51.82 -40.85 -54.13
C ARG A 180 52.65 -42.14 -54.08
N ASP A 181 52.13 -43.18 -53.45
CA ASP A 181 52.84 -44.45 -53.24
C ASP A 181 52.88 -45.31 -54.53
N GLY A 182 51.95 -45.07 -55.47
CA GLY A 182 51.90 -45.74 -56.78
C GLY A 182 52.77 -45.14 -57.88
N VAL A 183 53.43 -43.99 -57.66
CA VAL A 183 54.31 -43.32 -58.64
C VAL A 183 55.78 -43.34 -58.22
N GLY A 184 56.69 -43.34 -59.20
CA GLY A 184 58.15 -43.34 -58.97
C GLY A 184 58.63 -42.08 -58.24
N GLN A 185 59.81 -42.15 -57.59
CA GLN A 185 60.33 -41.02 -56.79
C GLN A 185 60.61 -39.75 -57.60
N GLU A 186 60.96 -39.87 -58.89
CA GLU A 186 61.20 -38.74 -59.79
C GLU A 186 59.97 -38.38 -60.65
N ASP A 187 58.81 -39.01 -60.43
CA ASP A 187 57.60 -38.69 -61.17
C ASP A 187 57.02 -37.34 -60.68
N PRO A 188 56.82 -36.34 -61.57
CA PRO A 188 56.23 -35.05 -61.21
C PRO A 188 54.87 -35.15 -60.51
N LYS A 189 54.12 -36.24 -60.73
CA LYS A 189 52.81 -36.49 -60.07
C LYS A 189 52.93 -36.68 -58.56
N ARG A 190 54.10 -37.07 -58.06
CA ARG A 190 54.37 -37.27 -56.64
C ARG A 190 54.30 -35.95 -55.86
N GLU A 191 54.87 -34.87 -56.42
CA GLU A 191 54.83 -33.54 -55.82
C GLU A 191 53.39 -33.03 -55.67
N PHE A 192 52.54 -33.24 -56.69
CA PHE A 192 51.13 -32.87 -56.61
C PHE A 192 50.37 -33.63 -55.52
N ALA A 193 50.64 -34.94 -55.36
CA ALA A 193 50.04 -35.74 -54.31
C ALA A 193 50.48 -35.27 -52.91
N ASP A 194 51.75 -34.92 -52.73
CA ASP A 194 52.27 -34.36 -51.48
C ASP A 194 51.64 -33.00 -51.14
N ILE A 195 51.41 -32.13 -52.12
CA ILE A 195 50.69 -30.86 -51.94
C ILE A 195 49.25 -31.11 -51.49
N LEU A 196 48.54 -32.05 -52.11
CA LEU A 196 47.15 -32.39 -51.73
C LEU A 196 47.06 -32.92 -50.30
N ILE A 197 47.96 -33.82 -49.90
CA ILE A 197 48.04 -34.34 -48.53
C ILE A 197 48.28 -33.18 -47.55
N LYS A 198 49.21 -32.27 -47.88
CA LYS A 198 49.55 -31.12 -47.04
C LYS A 198 48.37 -30.15 -46.86
N GLU A 199 47.57 -29.92 -47.90
CA GLU A 199 46.39 -29.05 -47.80
C GLU A 199 45.23 -29.70 -47.06
N VAL A 200 45.01 -31.01 -47.22
CA VAL A 200 44.03 -31.72 -46.40
C VAL A 200 44.41 -31.70 -44.93
N ASP A 201 45.69 -31.92 -44.60
CA ASP A 201 46.18 -31.85 -43.22
C ASP A 201 46.07 -30.45 -42.63
N ARG A 202 46.22 -29.42 -43.47
CA ARG A 202 45.99 -28.03 -43.06
C ARG A 202 44.51 -27.74 -42.79
N LEU A 203 43.59 -28.27 -43.60
CA LEU A 203 42.14 -28.10 -43.42
C LEU A 203 41.54 -28.93 -42.27
N ASN A 204 42.25 -29.96 -41.80
CA ASN A 204 41.81 -30.86 -40.73
C ASN A 204 42.21 -30.38 -39.31
N ARG A 205 43.04 -29.33 -39.22
CA ARG A 205 43.43 -28.64 -37.98
C ARG A 205 42.40 -27.60 -37.59
#